data_AF-A0A7W1NYI8-F1
#
_entry.id   AF-A0A7W1NYI8-F1
#
_cell.length_a   1.000
_cell.length_b   1.000
_cell.length_c   1.000
_cell.angle_alpha   90.00
_cell.angle_beta   90.00
_cell.angle_gamma   90.00
#
_symmetry.space_group_name_H-M   'P 1'
#
loop_
_entity.id
_entity.type
_entity.pdbx_description
1 polymer ?
#
loop_
_entity_poly.entity_id
_entity_poly.type
_entity_poly.pdbx_seq_one_letter_code
_entity_poly.pdbx_strand_id
1 'polypeptide(L)'
;MIYEIHLYAPKTNQLTPAMLEWLFENGQSTDQPEAYWPVKRIRQKGLARLMLKLDPTLIPMRGPGNDVELHYPNNELGIVMYIHDRGVILFFPYMAYSVYSRIVIGICYTYIRYLFDTVGFWSYDPQLDVLSFADDFQSIEDTSRLMDAIMPKLLQS
;
A
#
# COMPACT_ATOMS: atom_id res chain seq x y z
N MET A 1 -10.29 1.85 -13.12
CA MET A 1 -10.19 2.33 -11.72
C MET A 1 -8.80 2.03 -11.21
N ILE A 2 -8.19 2.93 -10.44
CA ILE A 2 -6.92 2.66 -9.76
C ILE A 2 -7.26 2.00 -8.42
N TYR A 3 -6.65 0.86 -8.16
CA TYR A 3 -6.68 0.19 -6.87
C TYR A 3 -5.54 0.72 -6.01
N GLU A 4 -5.76 0.83 -4.71
CA GLU A 4 -4.78 1.35 -3.77
C GLU A 4 -4.73 0.48 -2.53
N ILE A 5 -3.54 0.16 -2.05
CA ILE A 5 -3.34 -0.51 -0.76
C ILE A 5 -2.47 0.41 0.08
N HIS A 6 -2.97 0.77 1.26
CA HIS A 6 -2.29 1.64 2.20
C HIS A 6 -1.46 0.79 3.14
N LEU A 7 -0.19 1.15 3.33
CA LEU A 7 0.69 0.50 4.27
C LEU A 7 1.19 1.49 5.31
N TYR A 8 1.07 1.10 6.59
CA TYR A 8 1.43 1.93 7.72
C TYR A 8 2.34 1.20 8.69
N ALA A 9 3.30 1.92 9.29
CA ALA A 9 4.13 1.40 10.38
C ALA A 9 3.59 1.87 11.74
N PRO A 10 2.73 1.10 12.44
CA PRO A 10 2.14 1.50 13.70
C PRO A 10 3.21 1.67 14.80
N LYS A 11 3.02 2.65 15.69
CA LYS A 11 3.89 2.85 16.87
C LYS A 11 3.77 1.71 17.88
N THR A 12 2.60 1.08 17.94
CA THR A 12 2.23 -0.03 18.83
C THR A 12 2.57 -1.41 18.26
N ASN A 13 3.21 -1.49 17.09
CA ASN A 13 3.45 -2.72 16.32
C ASN A 13 2.19 -3.45 15.82
N GLN A 14 1.00 -2.89 16.06
CA GLN A 14 -0.26 -3.38 15.54
C GLN A 14 -1.09 -2.21 15.02
N LEU A 15 -1.63 -2.35 13.81
CA LEU A 15 -2.58 -1.39 13.26
C LEU A 15 -3.99 -1.79 13.69
N THR A 16 -4.79 -0.82 14.15
CA THR A 16 -6.16 -1.08 14.62
C THR A 16 -7.17 -0.24 13.83
N PRO A 17 -8.46 -0.62 13.82
CA PRO A 17 -9.50 0.17 13.16
C PRO A 17 -9.57 1.62 13.66
N ALA A 18 -9.45 1.86 14.96
CA ALA A 18 -9.45 3.21 15.52
C ALA A 18 -8.23 4.05 15.06
N MET A 19 -7.08 3.41 14.83
CA MET A 19 -5.91 4.10 14.25
C MET A 19 -6.16 4.45 12.79
N LEU A 20 -6.82 3.57 12.02
CA LEU A 20 -7.20 3.83 10.64
C LEU A 20 -8.21 4.98 10.55
N GLU A 21 -9.27 4.94 11.35
CA GLU A 21 -10.27 6.02 11.45
C GLU A 21 -9.58 7.36 11.72
N TRP A 22 -8.69 7.41 12.71
CA TRP A 22 -7.91 8.59 13.00
C TRP A 22 -7.06 9.05 11.80
N LEU A 23 -6.43 8.13 11.07
CA LEU A 23 -5.61 8.43 9.89
C LEU A 23 -6.46 8.95 8.71
N PHE A 24 -7.69 8.46 8.53
CA PHE A 24 -8.58 8.98 7.49
C PHE A 24 -9.09 10.39 7.84
N GLU A 25 -9.37 10.64 9.11
CA GLU A 25 -9.82 11.96 9.57
C GLU A 25 -8.69 13.00 9.59
N ASN A 26 -7.48 12.59 10.01
CA ASN A 26 -6.39 13.52 10.35
C ASN A 26 -5.12 13.33 9.51
N GLY A 27 -5.06 12.35 8.61
CA GLY A 27 -3.83 11.99 7.88
C GLY A 27 -3.27 13.09 6.97
N GLN A 28 -4.10 14.08 6.61
CA GLN A 28 -3.69 15.25 5.82
C GLN A 28 -3.43 16.50 6.67
N SER A 29 -3.68 16.44 7.98
CA SER A 29 -3.46 17.58 8.88
C SER A 29 -1.96 17.85 9.04
N THR A 30 -1.61 19.14 9.02
CA THR A 30 -0.25 19.62 9.29
C THR A 30 -0.07 20.15 10.72
N ASP A 31 -1.17 20.26 11.47
CA ASP A 31 -1.26 20.84 12.80
C ASP A 31 -1.34 19.79 13.93
N GLN A 32 -1.56 18.50 13.62
CA GLN A 32 -1.56 17.45 14.64
C GLN A 32 -0.17 17.24 15.28
N PRO A 33 -0.04 17.36 16.62
CA PRO A 33 1.21 17.09 17.32
C PRO A 33 1.71 15.65 17.12
N GLU A 34 3.03 15.48 17.03
CA GLU A 34 3.65 14.18 16.72
C GLU A 34 3.27 13.06 17.69
N ALA A 35 2.99 13.39 18.95
CA ALA A 35 2.59 12.42 19.98
C ALA A 35 1.29 11.68 19.64
N TYR A 36 0.36 12.34 18.95
CA TYR A 36 -0.96 11.78 18.63
C TYR A 36 -0.99 10.92 17.37
N TRP A 37 0.03 11.03 16.52
CA TRP A 37 0.12 10.19 15.33
C TRP A 37 0.20 8.71 15.73
N PRO A 38 -0.69 7.84 15.24
CA PRO A 38 -0.68 6.41 15.58
C PRO A 38 0.45 5.64 14.86
N VAL A 39 1.03 6.24 13.81
CA VAL A 39 2.06 5.66 12.96
C VAL A 39 3.40 6.39 13.09
N LYS A 40 4.49 5.67 12.82
CA LYS A 40 5.85 6.21 12.82
C LYS A 40 6.06 7.10 11.59
N ARG A 41 6.86 8.16 11.73
CA ARG A 41 7.37 8.89 10.56
C ARG A 41 8.32 8.01 9.75
N ILE A 42 8.20 8.10 8.44
CA ILE A 42 9.04 7.38 7.49
C ILE A 42 10.15 8.31 6.99
N ARG A 43 11.36 7.75 6.86
CA ARG A 43 12.44 8.39 6.10
C ARG A 43 12.30 7.98 4.65
N GLN A 44 11.56 8.73 3.83
CA GLN A 44 11.13 8.34 2.49
C GLN A 44 12.30 7.85 1.61
N LYS A 45 13.38 8.64 1.51
CA LYS A 45 14.59 8.26 0.76
C LYS A 45 15.34 7.07 1.36
N GLY A 46 15.22 6.85 2.68
CA GLY A 46 15.77 5.68 3.34
C GLY A 46 15.00 4.42 2.95
N LEU A 47 13.67 4.48 3.02
CA LEU A 47 12.79 3.39 2.62
C LEU A 47 12.88 3.09 1.13
N ALA A 48 12.93 4.12 0.26
CA ALA A 48 13.10 3.93 -1.17
C ALA A 48 14.40 3.18 -1.52
N ARG A 49 15.51 3.49 -0.83
CA ARG A 49 16.77 2.75 -0.98
C ARG A 49 16.67 1.31 -0.49
N LEU A 50 15.87 1.04 0.54
CA LEU A 50 15.61 -0.33 0.99
C LEU A 50 14.82 -1.11 -0.06
N MET A 51 13.83 -0.49 -0.70
CA MET A 51 13.05 -1.11 -1.77
C MET A 51 13.89 -1.34 -3.02
N LEU A 52 14.76 -0.41 -3.41
CA LEU A 52 15.69 -0.60 -4.53
C LEU A 52 16.76 -1.68 -4.27
N LYS A 53 16.99 -2.06 -3.01
CA LYS A 53 17.82 -3.24 -2.69
C LYS A 53 17.07 -4.55 -2.87
N LEU A 54 15.77 -4.56 -2.58
CA LEU A 54 14.89 -5.70 -2.84
C LEU A 54 14.71 -5.90 -4.35
N ASP A 55 14.29 -4.84 -5.03
CA ASP A 55 14.05 -4.81 -6.46
C ASP A 55 14.81 -3.64 -7.11
N PRO A 56 16.01 -3.91 -7.66
CA PRO A 56 16.81 -2.91 -8.35
C PRO A 56 16.21 -2.42 -9.67
N THR A 57 15.13 -3.06 -10.17
CA THR A 57 14.50 -2.70 -11.45
C THR A 57 13.48 -1.57 -11.31
N LEU A 58 13.08 -1.24 -10.07
CA LEU A 58 12.19 -0.11 -9.80
C LEU A 58 12.81 1.21 -10.28
N ILE A 59 11.98 2.03 -10.90
CA ILE A 59 12.37 3.33 -11.45
C ILE A 59 12.00 4.41 -10.43
N PRO A 60 12.97 5.05 -9.76
CA PRO A 60 12.67 6.08 -8.78
C PRO A 60 12.30 7.39 -9.47
N MET A 61 11.16 7.95 -9.05
CA MET A 61 10.65 9.25 -9.47
C MET A 61 10.42 10.14 -8.26
N ARG A 62 10.44 11.45 -8.49
CA ARG A 62 10.20 12.44 -7.44
C ARG A 62 8.70 12.64 -7.28
N GLY A 63 8.19 12.37 -6.07
CA GLY A 63 6.83 12.73 -5.69
C GLY A 63 6.71 14.18 -5.20
N PRO A 64 5.51 14.60 -4.75
CA PRO A 64 5.29 15.90 -4.13
C PRO A 64 6.18 16.13 -2.90
N GLY A 65 6.73 17.33 -2.77
CA GLY A 65 7.57 17.69 -1.62
C GLY A 65 8.83 16.81 -1.48
N ASN A 66 8.83 15.97 -0.44
CA ASN A 66 9.91 15.03 -0.09
C ASN A 66 9.57 13.56 -0.36
N ASP A 67 8.42 13.31 -0.97
CA ASP A 67 7.92 11.97 -1.22
C ASP A 67 8.64 11.33 -2.42
N VAL A 68 8.58 10.01 -2.49
CA VAL A 68 9.27 9.22 -3.52
C VAL A 68 8.28 8.28 -4.15
N GLU A 69 8.29 8.22 -5.47
CA GLU A 69 7.55 7.21 -6.23
C GLU A 69 8.54 6.17 -6.74
N LEU A 70 8.21 4.89 -6.61
CA LEU A 70 8.94 3.81 -7.25
C LEU A 70 8.00 3.13 -8.25
N HIS A 71 8.31 3.28 -9.53
CA HIS A 71 7.52 2.75 -10.62
C HIS A 71 8.05 1.38 -11.01
N TYR A 72 7.16 0.40 -11.15
CA TYR A 72 7.53 -0.88 -11.73
C TYR A 72 7.92 -0.69 -13.20
N PRO A 73 9.00 -1.33 -13.70
CA PRO A 73 9.54 -1.01 -15.02
C PRO A 73 8.60 -1.31 -16.19
N ASN A 74 7.62 -2.19 -16.01
CA ASN A 74 6.58 -2.42 -17.01
C ASN A 74 5.40 -1.45 -16.79
N ASN A 75 5.34 -0.40 -17.62
CA ASN A 75 4.28 0.60 -17.59
C ASN A 75 2.87 0.03 -17.85
N GLU A 76 2.74 -1.11 -18.54
CA GLU A 76 1.44 -1.76 -18.78
C GLU A 76 0.85 -2.33 -17.49
N LEU A 77 1.70 -2.71 -16.53
CA LEU A 77 1.24 -3.17 -15.22
C LEU A 77 0.83 -2.01 -14.33
N GLY A 78 1.31 -0.79 -14.58
CA GLY A 78 0.89 0.43 -13.89
C GLY A 78 1.09 0.42 -12.38
N ILE A 79 2.04 -0.39 -11.86
CA ILE A 79 2.30 -0.50 -10.42
C ILE A 79 3.19 0.67 -9.99
N VAL A 80 2.73 1.45 -9.02
CA VAL A 80 3.47 2.57 -8.43
C VAL A 80 3.45 2.44 -6.92
N MET A 81 4.62 2.49 -6.30
CA MET A 81 4.77 2.56 -4.86
C MET A 81 5.08 4.00 -4.45
N TYR A 82 4.11 4.66 -3.86
CA TYR A 82 4.22 6.02 -3.36
C TYR A 82 4.62 6.02 -1.88
N ILE A 83 5.80 6.57 -1.58
CA ILE A 83 6.37 6.62 -0.25
C ILE A 83 6.26 8.06 0.26
N HIS A 84 5.41 8.27 1.26
CA HIS A 84 5.23 9.56 1.92
C HIS A 84 5.69 9.53 3.38
N ASP A 85 5.50 10.63 4.10
CA ASP A 85 6.00 10.83 5.46
C ASP A 85 5.36 9.91 6.52
N ARG A 86 4.16 9.37 6.26
CA ARG A 86 3.37 8.55 7.20
C ARG A 86 3.08 7.13 6.74
N GLY A 87 3.28 6.83 5.47
CA GLY A 87 2.93 5.54 4.91
C GLY A 87 3.56 5.27 3.55
N VAL A 88 3.17 4.12 3.01
CA VAL A 88 3.36 3.77 1.61
C VAL A 88 1.98 3.51 1.03
N ILE A 89 1.73 3.92 -0.21
CA ILE A 89 0.53 3.56 -0.96
C ILE A 89 0.98 2.80 -2.20
N LEU A 90 0.47 1.59 -2.39
CA LEU A 90 0.65 0.83 -3.61
C LEU A 90 -0.53 1.09 -4.53
N PHE A 91 -0.26 1.75 -5.66
CA PHE A 91 -1.23 1.96 -6.72
C PHE A 91 -1.04 0.92 -7.82
N PHE A 92 -2.14 0.39 -8.35
CA PHE A 92 -2.13 -0.44 -9.55
C PHE A 92 -3.49 -0.38 -10.24
N PRO A 93 -3.56 -0.51 -11.58
CA PRO A 93 -4.83 -0.54 -12.28
C PRO A 93 -5.65 -1.77 -11.86
N TYR A 94 -6.93 -1.55 -11.57
CA TYR A 94 -7.88 -2.66 -11.46
C TYR A 94 -7.99 -3.37 -12.80
N MET A 95 -7.69 -4.67 -12.81
CA MET A 95 -7.88 -5.54 -13.96
C MET A 95 -8.92 -6.60 -13.60
N ALA A 96 -10.04 -6.61 -14.32
CA ALA A 96 -11.02 -7.68 -14.20
C ALA A 96 -10.35 -9.04 -14.45
N TYR A 97 -10.80 -10.07 -13.72
CA TYR A 97 -10.17 -11.38 -13.60
C TYR A 97 -9.48 -11.89 -14.86
N SER A 98 -8.15 -11.87 -14.85
CA SER A 98 -7.29 -12.39 -15.90
C SER A 98 -5.96 -12.85 -15.30
N VAL A 99 -5.15 -13.60 -16.05
CA VAL A 99 -3.79 -13.98 -15.61
C VAL A 99 -2.98 -12.74 -15.19
N TYR A 100 -3.23 -11.60 -15.81
CA TYR A 100 -2.58 -10.32 -15.48
C TYR A 100 -2.95 -9.80 -14.08
N SER A 101 -4.19 -9.94 -13.62
CA SER A 101 -4.57 -9.49 -12.27
C SER A 101 -3.81 -10.28 -11.20
N ARG A 102 -3.65 -11.60 -11.39
CA ARG A 102 -2.87 -12.46 -10.48
C ARG A 102 -1.41 -12.06 -10.42
N ILE A 103 -0.80 -11.72 -11.56
CA ILE A 103 0.60 -11.27 -11.62
C ILE A 103 0.76 -9.95 -10.87
N VAL A 104 -0.11 -8.97 -11.14
CA VAL A 104 -0.06 -7.65 -10.49
C VAL A 104 -0.24 -7.79 -8.98
N ILE A 105 -1.25 -8.53 -8.53
CA ILE A 105 -1.50 -8.78 -7.10
C ILE A 105 -0.30 -9.49 -6.49
N GLY A 106 0.26 -10.53 -7.14
CA GLY A 106 1.45 -11.23 -6.65
C GLY A 106 2.68 -10.33 -6.48
N ILE A 107 2.91 -9.40 -7.41
CA ILE A 107 3.98 -8.40 -7.29
C ILE A 107 3.71 -7.46 -6.09
N CYS A 108 2.50 -6.91 -5.99
CA CYS A 108 2.13 -6.03 -4.87
C CYS A 108 2.28 -6.73 -3.51
N TYR A 109 1.83 -7.97 -3.39
CA TYR A 109 1.97 -8.78 -2.17
C TYR A 109 3.44 -9.08 -1.83
N THR A 110 4.31 -9.22 -2.82
CA THR A 110 5.75 -9.36 -2.58
C THR A 110 6.30 -8.14 -1.85
N TYR A 111 5.90 -6.93 -2.26
CA TYR A 111 6.32 -5.70 -1.58
C TYR A 111 5.67 -5.54 -0.20
N ILE A 112 4.37 -5.83 -0.07
CA ILE A 112 3.66 -5.78 1.21
C ILE A 112 4.35 -6.71 2.22
N ARG A 113 4.63 -7.97 1.83
CA ARG A 113 5.28 -8.94 2.71
C ARG A 113 6.66 -8.49 3.13
N TYR A 114 7.46 -8.00 2.19
CA TYR A 114 8.80 -7.50 2.51
C TYR A 114 8.77 -6.32 3.49
N LEU A 115 7.88 -5.34 3.26
CA LEU A 115 7.71 -4.18 4.14
C LEU A 115 7.23 -4.58 5.53
N PHE A 116 6.34 -5.57 5.61
CA PHE A 116 5.93 -6.17 6.86
C PHE A 116 7.11 -6.82 7.60
N ASP A 117 7.80 -7.77 6.98
CA ASP A 117 8.88 -8.54 7.61
C ASP A 117 10.06 -7.68 8.03
N THR A 118 10.42 -6.68 7.20
CA THR A 118 11.65 -5.91 7.39
C THR A 118 11.42 -4.65 8.22
N VAL A 119 10.24 -4.04 8.12
CA VAL A 119 9.99 -2.69 8.67
C VAL A 119 8.74 -2.65 9.57
N GLY A 120 7.97 -3.73 9.66
CA GLY A 120 6.78 -3.84 10.52
C GLY A 120 5.57 -3.06 9.98
N PHE A 121 5.45 -2.95 8.66
CA PHE A 121 4.29 -2.30 8.03
C PHE A 121 3.08 -3.22 8.01
N TRP A 122 1.90 -2.65 8.26
CA TRP A 122 0.60 -3.30 8.13
C TRP A 122 -0.13 -2.77 6.91
N SER A 123 -0.82 -3.64 6.18
CA SER A 123 -1.62 -3.26 5.02
C SER A 123 -3.09 -3.05 5.37
N TYR A 124 -3.69 -2.05 4.76
CA TYR A 124 -5.12 -1.78 4.76
C TYR A 124 -5.59 -1.57 3.32
N ASP A 125 -6.67 -2.27 2.98
CA ASP A 125 -7.34 -2.19 1.70
C ASP A 125 -8.62 -1.35 1.86
N PRO A 126 -8.64 -0.08 1.42
CA PRO A 126 -9.79 0.80 1.55
C PRO A 126 -10.98 0.40 0.67
N GLN A 127 -10.77 -0.31 -0.43
CA GLN A 127 -11.86 -0.76 -1.31
C GLN A 127 -12.64 -1.93 -0.71
N LEU A 128 -11.96 -2.83 0.00
CA LEU A 128 -12.57 -4.00 0.63
C LEU A 128 -12.87 -3.79 2.12
N ASP A 129 -12.38 -2.69 2.71
CA ASP A 129 -12.37 -2.44 4.15
C ASP A 129 -11.70 -3.58 4.93
N VAL A 130 -10.56 -4.06 4.42
CA VAL A 130 -9.83 -5.18 5.00
C VAL A 130 -8.51 -4.70 5.57
N LEU A 131 -8.36 -4.86 6.88
CA LEU A 131 -7.06 -4.82 7.54
C LEU A 131 -6.38 -6.18 7.36
N SER A 132 -5.38 -6.25 6.50
CA SER A 132 -4.66 -7.49 6.24
C SER A 132 -3.29 -7.49 6.91
N PHE A 133 -3.02 -8.58 7.63
CA PHE A 133 -1.70 -8.95 8.11
C PHE A 133 -1.04 -9.82 7.04
N ALA A 134 0.28 -9.70 6.86
CA ALA A 134 0.99 -10.24 5.70
C ALA A 134 1.03 -11.80 5.58
N ASP A 135 0.22 -12.54 6.35
CA ASP A 135 0.31 -14.00 6.48
C ASP A 135 -0.54 -14.83 5.51
N ASP A 136 -1.47 -14.28 4.75
CA ASP A 136 -2.31 -15.15 3.92
C ASP A 136 -1.91 -15.12 2.45
N PHE A 137 -0.99 -16.01 2.05
CA PHE A 137 -0.91 -16.43 0.64
C PHE A 137 -2.25 -17.07 0.18
N GLN A 138 -3.08 -17.55 1.10
CA GLN A 138 -4.48 -17.92 0.84
C GLN A 138 -5.36 -16.71 0.46
N SER A 139 -5.00 -15.48 0.86
CA SER A 139 -5.76 -14.27 0.55
C SER A 139 -5.56 -13.78 -0.88
N ILE A 140 -4.57 -14.23 -1.66
CA ILE A 140 -4.47 -13.75 -3.05
C ILE A 140 -5.71 -14.21 -3.85
N GLU A 141 -6.13 -15.46 -3.71
CA GLU A 141 -7.36 -15.94 -4.35
C GLU A 141 -8.60 -15.31 -3.71
N ASP A 142 -8.66 -15.18 -2.39
CA ASP A 142 -9.84 -14.63 -1.71
C ASP A 142 -9.99 -13.12 -1.88
N THR A 143 -8.91 -12.33 -1.82
CA THR A 143 -8.86 -10.91 -2.21
C THR A 143 -9.24 -10.78 -3.68
N SER A 144 -8.73 -11.61 -4.58
CA SER A 144 -9.12 -11.55 -5.99
C SER A 144 -10.61 -11.85 -6.18
N ARG A 145 -11.19 -12.80 -5.42
CA ARG A 145 -12.64 -13.10 -5.43
C ARG A 145 -13.47 -11.97 -4.82
N LEU A 146 -13.00 -11.36 -3.73
CA LEU A 146 -13.66 -10.23 -3.07
C LEU A 146 -13.66 -9.00 -3.97
N MET A 147 -12.54 -8.69 -4.61
CA MET A 147 -12.43 -7.66 -5.63
C MET A 147 -13.47 -7.91 -6.73
N ASP A 148 -13.55 -9.11 -7.29
CA ASP A 148 -14.56 -9.44 -8.30
C ASP A 148 -16.01 -9.31 -7.82
N ALA A 149 -16.30 -9.65 -6.56
CA ALA A 149 -17.66 -9.61 -6.01
C ALA A 149 -18.15 -8.18 -5.74
N ILE A 150 -17.23 -7.28 -5.37
CA ILE A 150 -17.56 -5.91 -4.92
C ILE A 150 -17.34 -4.91 -6.06
N MET A 151 -16.33 -5.09 -6.91
CA MET A 151 -15.94 -4.12 -7.93
C MET A 151 -17.01 -3.81 -8.99
N PRO A 152 -17.80 -4.79 -9.50
CA PRO A 152 -18.90 -4.47 -10.40
C PRO A 152 -19.93 -3.51 -9.79
N LYS A 153 -20.10 -3.53 -8.46
CA LYS A 153 -21.01 -2.61 -7.75
C LYS A 153 -20.40 -1.21 -7.61
N LEU A 154 -19.11 -1.12 -7.34
CA LEU A 154 -18.36 0.15 -7.26
C LEU A 154 -18.20 0.85 -8.62
N LEU A 155 -18.27 0.11 -9.73
CA LEU A 155 -18.22 0.67 -11.09
C LEU A 155 -19.58 1.16 -11.60
N GLN A 156 -20.67 0.80 -10.94
CA GLN A 156 -22.05 1.18 -11.30
C GLN A 156 -22.59 2.37 -10.48
N SER A 157 -21.90 2.76 -9.42
CA SER A 157 -22.14 3.96 -8.61
C SER A 157 -21.41 5.17 -9.16
#